data_AF-A0A1A8X7S4-F1
#
_entry.id   AF-A0A1A8X7S4-F1
#
_cell.length_a   1.000
_cell.length_b   1.000
_cell.length_c   1.000
_cell.angle_alpha   90.00
_cell.angle_beta   90.00
_cell.angle_gamma   90.00
#
_symmetry.space_group_name_H-M   'P 1'
#
loop_
_entity.id
_entity.type
_entity.pdbx_description
1 polymer ?
#
loop_
_entity_poly.entity_id
_entity_poly.type
_entity_poly.pdbx_seq_one_letter_code
_entity_poly.pdbx_strand_id
1 'polypeptide(L)'
;MENRVRILKDKLEAFKINLSLNSSVGSCEYCSSCDIEDVKVRNEPWFKFFCYQFARNLESVYRLIYLNSGLKEKRCNTLIYWIHDKVTNFYNTAQINKGSVNIITELLKVWKEINSKISDKTSICEVPIKENIKSLDEMERKKIMSDYCEDYDKLRIALTKTYTTNCNIYYDYFKEIFLEFREIAAEHNAECLGISNCSRFCKNYDPDDILKKSKCEVIEILKEKKEYIKKDECDALTQRAVSEVKIEPKELPNPEFTFSDNRAIILILFSLWGIFLTFLFLYKMTPFRSWINSKIGKKKIIRDSFNEQSDDETLDVDYENLDRNMQNTGYNIRYNTDWNSSR
;
A
#
# COMPACT_ATOMS: atom_id res chain seq x y z
N MET A 1 19.20 3.67 -8.59
CA MET A 1 18.34 4.28 -7.56
C MET A 1 17.96 3.27 -6.47
N GLU A 2 17.48 2.08 -6.84
CA GLU A 2 17.06 1.03 -5.88
C GLU A 2 18.13 0.61 -4.86
N ASN A 3 19.40 0.47 -5.29
CA ASN A 3 20.48 0.12 -4.37
C ASN A 3 20.71 1.19 -3.28
N ARG A 4 20.68 2.48 -3.64
CA ARG A 4 20.80 3.61 -2.70
C ARG A 4 19.69 3.56 -1.65
N VAL A 5 18.44 3.40 -2.09
CA VAL A 5 17.28 3.33 -1.20
C VAL A 5 17.39 2.16 -0.22
N ARG A 6 17.76 0.97 -0.70
CA ARG A 6 17.95 -0.22 0.15
C ARG A 6 19.00 0.03 1.23
N ILE A 7 20.17 0.54 0.84
CA ILE A 7 21.29 0.78 1.76
C ILE A 7 20.92 1.80 2.84
N LEU A 8 20.25 2.90 2.47
CA LEU A 8 19.81 3.90 3.44
C LEU A 8 18.75 3.34 4.37
N LYS A 9 17.75 2.62 3.84
CA LYS A 9 16.67 1.98 4.60
C LYS A 9 17.18 1.01 5.67
N ASP A 10 18.27 0.29 5.39
CA ASP A 10 18.80 -0.71 6.32
C ASP A 10 19.46 -0.09 7.56
N LYS A 11 19.89 1.19 7.47
CA LYS A 11 20.71 1.82 8.52
C LYS A 11 20.08 3.05 9.17
N LEU A 12 19.18 3.72 8.47
CA LEU A 12 18.60 5.00 8.86
C LEU A 12 17.13 4.81 9.21
N GLU A 13 16.76 5.14 10.46
CA GLU A 13 15.45 4.83 11.00
C GLU A 13 14.38 5.81 10.51
N ALA A 14 14.67 7.11 10.47
CA ALA A 14 13.71 8.08 9.96
C ALA A 14 13.43 7.82 8.47
N PHE A 15 14.50 7.61 7.68
CA PHE A 15 14.39 7.20 6.28
C PHE A 15 13.54 5.92 6.09
N LYS A 16 13.80 4.88 6.87
CA LYS A 16 13.06 3.60 6.83
C LYS A 16 11.58 3.77 7.18
N ILE A 17 11.26 4.57 8.19
CA ILE A 17 9.87 4.80 8.61
C ILE A 17 9.13 5.60 7.55
N ASN A 18 9.72 6.67 7.02
CA ASN A 18 9.14 7.47 5.94
C ASN A 18 8.80 6.62 4.70
N LEU A 19 9.69 5.68 4.32
CA LEU A 19 9.39 4.71 3.27
C LEU A 19 8.23 3.79 3.64
N SER A 20 8.20 3.31 4.88
CA SER A 20 7.18 2.37 5.35
C SER A 20 5.79 3.01 5.37
N LEU A 21 5.67 4.27 5.77
CA LEU A 21 4.40 5.01 5.77
C LEU A 21 3.80 5.16 4.37
N ASN A 22 4.62 5.15 3.32
CA ASN A 22 4.20 5.25 1.92
C ASN A 22 3.99 3.90 1.23
N SER A 23 4.29 2.78 1.88
CA SER A 23 4.10 1.45 1.31
C SER A 23 2.62 1.09 1.14
N SER A 24 2.33 0.12 0.27
CA SER A 24 0.98 -0.40 0.06
C SER A 24 0.36 -0.93 1.36
N VAL A 25 -0.97 -0.89 1.41
CA VAL A 25 -1.74 -1.42 2.55
C VAL A 25 -1.76 -2.94 2.44
N GLY A 26 -1.14 -3.60 3.41
CA GLY A 26 -1.23 -5.05 3.61
C GLY A 26 -2.29 -5.39 4.65
N SER A 27 -1.95 -6.26 5.60
CA SER A 27 -2.77 -6.50 6.79
C SER A 27 -2.97 -5.20 7.59
N CYS A 28 -4.20 -4.95 8.04
CA CYS A 28 -4.59 -3.77 8.79
C CYS A 28 -5.81 -4.11 9.66
N GLU A 29 -5.63 -4.17 10.97
CA GLU A 29 -6.68 -4.56 11.91
C GLU A 29 -7.80 -3.52 11.97
N TYR A 30 -7.42 -2.25 11.89
CA TYR A 30 -8.31 -1.12 12.10
C TYR A 30 -8.81 -0.43 10.82
N CYS A 31 -8.56 -1.02 9.64
CA CYS A 31 -8.97 -0.40 8.38
C CYS A 31 -10.50 -0.32 8.21
N SER A 32 -11.26 -1.17 8.90
CA SER A 32 -12.73 -1.08 8.94
C SER A 32 -13.25 0.23 9.53
N SER A 33 -12.46 0.93 10.36
CA SER A 33 -12.79 2.28 10.84
C SER A 33 -12.82 3.34 9.73
N CYS A 34 -12.36 3.01 8.53
CA CYS A 34 -12.50 3.85 7.35
C CYS A 34 -13.81 3.63 6.58
N ASP A 35 -14.52 2.53 6.83
CA ASP A 35 -15.75 2.13 6.14
C ASP A 35 -16.98 2.72 6.85
N ILE A 36 -17.15 4.04 6.73
CA ILE A 36 -18.26 4.76 7.39
C ILE A 36 -19.40 4.98 6.38
N GLU A 37 -20.60 4.52 6.73
CA GLU A 37 -21.78 4.50 5.84
C GLU A 37 -22.38 5.89 5.51
N ASP A 38 -21.97 6.96 6.21
CA ASP A 38 -22.79 8.18 6.32
C ASP A 38 -22.19 9.48 5.72
N VAL A 39 -21.17 9.42 4.85
CA VAL A 39 -20.57 10.64 4.25
C VAL A 39 -20.16 10.44 2.78
N LYS A 40 -20.72 11.24 1.86
CA LYS A 40 -20.49 11.18 0.40
C LYS A 40 -19.02 11.13 -0.03
N VAL A 41 -18.10 11.82 0.66
CA VAL A 41 -16.67 11.86 0.28
C VAL A 41 -15.87 10.65 0.78
N ARG A 42 -16.36 9.92 1.78
CA ARG A 42 -15.64 8.73 2.26
C ARG A 42 -15.78 7.52 1.34
N ASN A 43 -16.81 7.51 0.49
CA ASN A 43 -17.01 6.50 -0.54
C ASN A 43 -16.19 6.77 -1.81
N GLU A 44 -15.52 7.93 -1.90
CA GLU A 44 -14.59 8.18 -2.98
C GLU A 44 -13.40 7.20 -2.90
N PRO A 45 -13.08 6.45 -3.97
CA PRO A 45 -12.02 5.47 -3.94
C PRO A 45 -10.68 6.04 -3.43
N TRP A 46 -10.33 7.26 -3.84
CA TRP A 46 -9.09 7.91 -3.42
C TRP A 46 -9.04 8.17 -1.90
N PHE A 47 -10.15 8.58 -1.29
CA PHE A 47 -10.20 8.83 0.16
C PHE A 47 -10.11 7.49 0.89
N LYS A 48 -10.80 6.46 0.41
CA LYS A 48 -10.75 5.12 0.99
C LYS A 48 -9.33 4.56 1.00
N PHE A 49 -8.60 4.64 -0.12
CA PHE A 49 -7.19 4.25 -0.19
C PHE A 49 -6.32 5.02 0.81
N PHE A 50 -6.50 6.34 0.87
CA PHE A 50 -5.73 7.17 1.81
C PHE A 50 -6.05 6.84 3.27
N CYS A 51 -7.33 6.70 3.60
CA CYS A 51 -7.78 6.37 4.95
C CYS A 51 -7.25 5.02 5.41
N TYR A 52 -7.31 4.00 4.55
CA TYR A 52 -6.77 2.67 4.85
C TYR A 52 -5.25 2.73 5.08
N GLN A 53 -4.53 3.50 4.27
CA GLN A 53 -3.10 3.73 4.48
C GLN A 53 -2.83 4.44 5.80
N PHE A 54 -3.64 5.43 6.16
CA PHE A 54 -3.58 6.11 7.45
C PHE A 54 -3.84 5.14 8.62
N ALA A 55 -4.91 4.35 8.59
CA ALA A 55 -5.24 3.39 9.65
C ALA A 55 -4.12 2.37 9.86
N ARG A 56 -3.57 1.82 8.77
CA ARG A 56 -2.41 0.92 8.81
C ARG A 56 -1.18 1.61 9.42
N ASN A 57 -0.90 2.84 8.98
CA ASN A 57 0.22 3.62 9.48
C ASN A 57 0.10 3.91 10.98
N LEU A 58 -1.11 4.24 11.44
CA LEU A 58 -1.40 4.47 12.84
C LEU A 58 -1.12 3.23 13.69
N GLU A 59 -1.64 2.06 13.27
CA GLU A 59 -1.36 0.76 13.89
C GLU A 59 0.16 0.48 13.97
N SER A 60 0.87 0.70 12.86
CA SER A 60 2.32 0.48 12.77
C SER A 60 3.09 1.39 13.72
N VAL A 61 2.69 2.66 13.79
CA VAL A 61 3.28 3.65 14.70
C VAL A 61 3.04 3.24 16.15
N TYR A 62 1.82 2.84 16.52
CA TYR A 62 1.51 2.43 17.89
C TYR A 62 2.27 1.18 18.31
N ARG A 63 2.46 0.22 17.40
CA ARG A 63 3.33 -0.93 17.66
C ARG A 63 4.79 -0.51 17.91
N LEU A 64 5.32 0.46 17.17
CA LEU A 64 6.68 0.96 17.40
C LEU A 64 6.79 1.68 18.75
N ILE A 65 5.76 2.41 19.16
CA ILE A 65 5.70 3.09 20.47
C ILE A 65 5.60 2.06 21.59
N TYR A 66 4.79 1.03 21.43
CA TYR A 66 4.68 -0.07 22.40
C TYR A 66 6.04 -0.73 22.66
N LEU A 67 6.82 -0.98 21.60
CA LEU A 67 8.16 -1.57 21.71
C LEU A 67 9.18 -0.62 22.35
N ASN A 68 8.99 0.70 22.22
CA ASN A 68 9.84 1.71 22.84
C ASN A 68 9.06 3.01 23.10
N SER A 69 8.51 3.12 24.31
CA SER A 69 7.67 4.25 24.71
C SER A 69 8.42 5.58 24.73
N GLY A 70 9.76 5.56 24.85
CA GLY A 70 10.60 6.75 24.74
C GLY A 70 10.58 7.40 23.35
N LEU A 71 10.06 6.70 22.33
CA LEU A 71 9.89 7.23 20.97
C LEU A 71 8.49 7.79 20.71
N LYS A 72 7.58 7.76 21.70
CA LYS A 72 6.18 8.16 21.56
C LYS A 72 6.02 9.49 20.82
N GLU A 73 6.55 10.56 21.41
CA GLU A 73 6.45 11.92 20.86
C GLU A 73 6.95 11.96 19.40
N LYS A 74 8.13 11.39 19.16
CA LYS A 74 8.75 11.37 17.83
C LYS A 74 7.88 10.66 16.80
N ARG A 75 7.41 9.44 17.11
CA ARG A 75 6.62 8.64 16.17
C ARG A 75 5.25 9.25 15.90
N CYS A 76 4.64 9.87 16.91
CA CYS A 76 3.42 10.66 16.73
C CYS A 76 3.63 11.84 15.79
N ASN A 77 4.72 12.60 15.99
CA ASN A 77 5.07 13.72 15.12
C ASN A 77 5.34 13.27 13.67
N THR A 78 6.09 12.17 13.47
CA THR A 78 6.31 11.60 12.12
C THR A 78 4.98 11.29 11.42
N LEU A 79 4.01 10.71 12.12
CA LEU A 79 2.69 10.43 11.54
C LEU A 79 1.94 11.71 11.18
N ILE A 80 1.97 12.72 12.04
CA ILE A 80 1.34 14.02 11.79
C ILE A 80 1.94 14.69 10.56
N TYR A 81 3.27 14.71 10.43
CA TYR A 81 3.95 15.27 9.25
C TYR A 81 3.53 14.54 7.97
N TRP A 82 3.45 13.20 8.01
CA TRP A 82 3.02 12.40 6.88
C TRP A 82 1.57 12.68 6.46
N ILE A 83 0.64 12.83 7.41
CA ILE A 83 -0.75 13.19 7.12
C ILE A 83 -0.81 14.54 6.41
N HIS A 84 -0.09 15.53 6.93
CA HIS A 84 -0.07 16.88 6.35
C HIS A 84 0.46 16.89 4.91
N ASP A 85 1.58 16.20 4.67
CA ASP A 85 2.17 16.02 3.33
C ASP A 85 1.17 15.36 2.37
N LYS A 86 0.56 14.23 2.78
CA LYS A 86 -0.42 13.52 1.95
C LYS A 86 -1.64 14.36 1.63
N VAL A 87 -2.30 14.93 2.64
CA VAL A 87 -3.51 15.75 2.47
C VAL A 87 -3.24 16.92 1.52
N THR A 88 -2.08 17.54 1.65
CA THR A 88 -1.70 18.67 0.79
C THR A 88 -1.53 18.23 -0.66
N ASN A 89 -0.77 17.15 -0.90
CA ASN A 89 -0.60 16.61 -2.23
C ASN A 89 -1.94 16.24 -2.87
N PHE A 90 -2.89 15.68 -2.10
CA PHE A 90 -4.24 15.42 -2.59
C PHE A 90 -4.97 16.70 -3.04
N TYR A 91 -4.98 17.77 -2.22
CA TYR A 91 -5.62 19.02 -2.61
C TYR A 91 -4.97 19.66 -3.85
N ASN A 92 -3.65 19.54 -4.00
CA ASN A 92 -2.92 20.14 -5.12
C ASN A 92 -3.05 19.33 -6.42
N THR A 93 -3.09 17.99 -6.35
CA THR A 93 -3.11 17.12 -7.54
C THR A 93 -4.50 16.86 -8.08
N ALA A 94 -5.51 16.70 -7.23
CA ALA A 94 -6.79 16.11 -7.63
C ALA A 94 -7.89 17.12 -8.01
N GLN A 95 -7.58 18.43 -8.14
CA GLN A 95 -8.60 19.49 -8.33
C GLN A 95 -9.78 19.38 -7.35
N ILE A 96 -9.54 18.84 -6.14
CA ILE A 96 -10.59 18.66 -5.14
C ILE A 96 -10.90 20.02 -4.53
N ASN A 97 -12.13 20.49 -4.71
CA ASN A 97 -12.60 21.70 -4.06
C ASN A 97 -12.54 21.54 -2.53
N LYS A 98 -11.63 22.26 -1.88
CA LYS A 98 -11.46 22.36 -0.41
C LYS A 98 -12.78 22.64 0.34
N GLY A 99 -13.74 23.28 -0.34
CA GLY A 99 -15.06 23.62 0.22
C GLY A 99 -16.05 22.45 0.34
N SER A 100 -15.77 21.28 -0.25
CA SER A 100 -16.70 20.14 -0.23
C SER A 100 -16.50 19.22 0.97
N VAL A 101 -15.26 18.87 1.33
CA VAL A 101 -14.93 18.07 2.52
C VAL A 101 -13.55 18.41 3.10
N ASN A 102 -13.49 18.49 4.42
CA ASN A 102 -12.26 18.65 5.17
C ASN A 102 -11.66 17.27 5.48
N ILE A 103 -10.73 16.82 4.62
CA ILE A 103 -10.06 15.51 4.72
C ILE A 103 -9.47 15.28 6.12
N ILE A 104 -8.85 16.30 6.73
CA ILE A 104 -8.23 16.18 8.05
C ILE A 104 -9.29 15.87 9.11
N THR A 105 -10.44 16.56 9.07
CA THR A 105 -11.54 16.29 10.00
C THR A 105 -11.99 14.83 9.93
N GLU A 106 -12.07 14.28 8.72
CA GLU A 106 -12.48 12.90 8.54
C GLU A 106 -11.42 11.91 9.07
N LEU A 107 -10.13 12.15 8.83
CA LEU A 107 -9.06 11.34 9.41
C LEU A 107 -9.03 11.42 10.93
N LEU A 108 -9.28 12.59 11.53
CA LEU A 108 -9.32 12.74 12.99
C LEU A 108 -10.46 11.94 13.62
N LYS A 109 -11.60 11.77 12.95
CA LYS A 109 -12.68 10.87 13.41
C LYS A 109 -12.21 9.42 13.44
N VAL A 110 -11.56 8.96 12.37
CA VAL A 110 -10.99 7.60 12.29
C VAL A 110 -9.95 7.40 13.37
N TRP A 111 -9.07 8.37 13.57
CA TRP A 111 -8.06 8.33 14.62
C TRP A 111 -8.70 8.13 16.00
N LYS A 112 -9.75 8.92 16.33
CA LYS A 112 -10.48 8.78 17.60
C LYS A 112 -11.11 7.40 17.78
N GLU A 113 -11.69 6.86 16.71
CA GLU A 113 -12.30 5.53 16.74
C GLU A 113 -11.27 4.42 16.97
N ILE A 114 -10.12 4.49 16.29
CA ILE A 114 -9.03 3.52 16.50
C ILE A 114 -8.51 3.63 17.94
N ASN A 115 -8.31 4.85 18.43
CA ASN A 115 -7.85 5.10 19.80
C ASN A 115 -8.83 4.58 20.86
N SER A 116 -10.14 4.53 20.58
CA SER A 116 -11.11 3.99 21.53
C SER A 116 -11.01 2.47 21.65
N LYS A 117 -10.65 1.78 20.56
CA LYS A 117 -10.50 0.31 20.49
C LYS A 117 -9.22 -0.22 21.15
N ILE A 118 -8.18 0.61 21.26
CA ILE A 118 -6.89 0.20 21.84
C ILE A 118 -6.93 0.25 23.37
N SER A 119 -6.58 -0.86 24.03
CA SER A 119 -6.57 -0.96 25.49
C SER A 119 -5.42 -0.19 26.15
N ASP A 120 -4.19 -0.37 25.65
CA ASP A 120 -3.01 0.31 26.18
C ASP A 120 -2.94 1.77 25.71
N LYS A 121 -3.35 2.69 26.59
CA LYS A 121 -3.32 4.13 26.31
C LYS A 121 -1.91 4.74 26.39
N THR A 122 -0.90 4.01 26.91
CA THR A 122 0.46 4.54 26.96
C THR A 122 1.10 4.56 25.57
N SER A 123 0.70 3.63 24.69
CA SER A 123 1.24 3.46 23.35
C SER A 123 0.57 4.31 22.26
N ILE A 124 -0.54 4.99 22.59
CA ILE A 124 -1.29 5.79 21.60
C ILE A 124 -0.84 7.25 21.56
N CYS A 125 -0.84 7.83 20.36
CA CYS A 125 -0.70 9.26 20.13
C CYS A 125 -1.96 10.03 20.52
N GLU A 126 -1.75 11.24 21.06
CA GLU A 126 -2.83 12.20 21.25
C GLU A 126 -3.37 12.66 19.89
N VAL A 127 -4.70 12.75 19.80
CA VAL A 127 -5.36 13.19 18.56
C VAL A 127 -5.13 14.70 18.40
N PRO A 128 -4.55 15.16 17.27
CA PRO A 128 -4.31 16.58 17.06
C PRO A 128 -5.61 17.39 17.12
N ILE A 129 -5.56 18.54 17.78
CA ILE A 129 -6.65 19.53 17.75
C ILE A 129 -6.60 20.25 16.41
N LYS A 130 -7.76 20.51 15.80
CA LYS A 130 -7.88 21.14 14.47
C LYS A 130 -7.21 22.52 14.38
N GLU A 131 -7.12 23.23 15.49
CA GLU A 131 -6.47 24.54 15.62
C GLU A 131 -4.94 24.45 15.65
N ASN A 132 -4.37 23.27 15.94
CA ASN A 132 -2.92 23.01 15.93
C ASN A 132 -2.40 22.55 14.57
N ILE A 133 -3.24 22.57 13.54
CA ILE A 133 -2.88 22.25 12.16
C ILE A 133 -2.05 23.43 11.63
N LYS A 134 -0.73 23.31 11.79
CA LYS A 134 0.27 24.27 11.29
C LYS A 134 0.23 24.38 9.77
N SER A 135 0.82 25.45 9.23
CA SER A 135 0.94 25.61 7.78
C SER A 135 1.71 24.43 7.17
N LEU A 136 1.45 24.18 5.88
CA LEU A 136 2.16 23.16 5.12
C LEU A 136 3.67 23.31 5.26
N ASP A 137 4.17 24.51 4.97
CA ASP A 137 5.59 24.80 4.96
C ASP A 137 6.20 24.53 6.34
N GLU A 138 5.50 24.86 7.44
CA GLU A 138 5.98 24.56 8.79
C GLU A 138 6.09 23.05 9.04
N MET A 139 5.13 22.25 8.59
CA MET A 139 5.17 20.80 8.79
C MET A 139 6.26 20.13 7.96
N GLU A 140 6.47 20.61 6.74
CA GLU A 140 7.56 20.13 5.87
C GLU A 140 8.93 20.42 6.49
N ARG A 141 9.17 21.66 6.94
CA ARG A 141 10.40 22.05 7.64
C ARG A 141 10.65 21.20 8.88
N LYS A 142 9.61 21.00 9.71
CA LYS A 142 9.72 20.18 10.93
C LYS A 142 10.03 18.73 10.66
N LYS A 143 9.47 18.17 9.59
CA LYS A 143 9.79 16.82 9.14
C LYS A 143 11.28 16.70 8.80
N ILE A 144 11.79 17.59 7.94
CA ILE A 144 13.20 17.59 7.51
C ILE A 144 14.13 17.70 8.73
N MET A 145 13.85 18.64 9.63
CA MET A 145 14.64 18.81 10.86
C MET A 145 14.59 17.57 11.77
N SER A 146 13.40 17.00 11.99
CA SER A 146 13.23 15.81 12.82
C SER A 146 13.97 14.61 12.24
N ASP A 147 13.87 14.39 10.92
CA ASP A 147 14.51 13.28 10.23
C ASP A 147 16.03 13.39 10.28
N TYR A 148 16.57 14.59 10.03
CA TYR A 148 18.01 14.87 10.15
C TYR A 148 18.51 14.55 11.57
N CYS A 149 17.83 15.08 12.59
CA CYS A 149 18.20 14.90 13.98
C CYS A 149 18.12 13.43 14.44
N GLU A 150 17.19 12.64 13.92
CA GLU A 150 17.07 11.21 14.23
C GLU A 150 18.18 10.37 13.57
N ASP A 151 18.48 10.60 12.29
CA ASP A 151 19.41 9.75 11.53
C ASP A 151 20.88 10.17 11.70
N TYR A 152 21.15 11.36 12.25
CA TYR A 152 22.50 11.92 12.39
C TYR A 152 23.51 10.96 13.04
N ASP A 153 23.19 10.37 14.20
CA ASP A 153 24.16 9.52 14.91
C ASP A 153 24.49 8.25 14.12
N LYS A 154 23.53 7.71 13.35
CA LYS A 154 23.75 6.56 12.47
C LYS A 154 24.63 6.94 11.28
N LEU A 155 24.39 8.12 10.70
CA LEU A 155 25.22 8.68 9.63
C LEU A 155 26.64 8.96 10.11
N ARG A 156 26.80 9.56 11.29
CA ARG A 156 28.10 9.76 11.92
C ARG A 156 28.89 8.46 12.02
N ILE A 157 28.26 7.40 12.54
CA ILE A 157 28.91 6.08 12.66
C ILE A 157 29.26 5.52 11.28
N ALA A 158 28.39 5.70 10.28
CA ALA A 158 28.66 5.26 8.92
C ALA A 158 29.83 6.01 8.28
N LEU A 159 29.98 7.30 8.55
CA LEU A 159 30.95 8.17 7.87
C LEU A 159 32.32 8.23 8.57
N THR A 160 32.37 8.01 9.88
CA THR A 160 33.62 8.13 10.66
C THR A 160 34.32 6.78 10.93
N LYS A 161 33.65 5.65 10.68
CA LYS A 161 34.26 4.32 10.78
C LYS A 161 35.23 4.08 9.62
N THR A 162 36.35 3.43 9.92
CA THR A 162 37.43 3.17 8.95
C THR A 162 36.99 2.28 7.78
N TYR A 163 36.08 1.33 8.03
CA TYR A 163 35.57 0.42 7.00
C TYR A 163 34.05 0.42 7.04
N THR A 164 33.45 1.28 6.22
CA THR A 164 32.01 1.27 5.97
C THR A 164 31.75 0.94 4.51
N THR A 165 31.12 -0.21 4.25
CA THR A 165 30.60 -0.53 2.92
C THR A 165 29.59 0.53 2.49
N ASN A 166 29.65 0.96 1.23
CA ASN A 166 28.78 1.99 0.67
C ASN A 166 28.94 3.38 1.32
N CYS A 167 30.12 3.71 1.86
CA CYS A 167 30.41 5.00 2.50
C CYS A 167 29.94 6.19 1.65
N ASN A 168 30.23 6.18 0.35
CA ASN A 168 29.87 7.25 -0.59
C ASN A 168 28.37 7.51 -0.64
N ILE A 169 27.53 6.46 -0.55
CA ILE A 169 26.08 6.61 -0.53
C ILE A 169 25.61 7.36 0.72
N TYR A 170 26.18 7.04 1.89
CA TYR A 170 25.88 7.76 3.12
C TYR A 170 26.40 9.19 3.07
N TYR A 171 27.55 9.42 2.44
CA TYR A 171 28.17 10.74 2.35
C TYR A 171 27.34 11.67 1.47
N ASP A 172 26.96 11.20 0.28
CA ASP A 172 26.10 11.94 -0.65
C ASP A 172 24.76 12.27 -0.01
N TYR A 173 24.13 11.27 0.63
CA TYR A 173 22.87 11.47 1.35
C TYR A 173 23.01 12.48 2.49
N PHE A 174 24.03 12.31 3.34
CA PHE A 174 24.26 13.22 4.46
C PHE A 174 24.50 14.65 4.00
N LYS A 175 25.29 14.85 2.93
CA LYS A 175 25.55 16.17 2.36
C LYS A 175 24.27 16.84 1.84
N GLU A 176 23.42 16.08 1.14
CA GLU A 176 22.11 16.58 0.66
C GLU A 176 21.25 17.07 1.83
N ILE A 177 20.98 16.20 2.82
CA ILE A 177 20.10 16.54 3.94
C ILE A 177 20.71 17.58 4.89
N PHE A 178 22.04 17.64 5.00
CA PHE A 178 22.74 18.62 5.83
C PHE A 178 22.54 20.03 5.32
N LEU A 179 22.66 20.23 4.00
CA LEU A 179 22.47 21.55 3.38
C LEU A 179 21.04 22.03 3.60
N GLU A 180 20.07 21.17 3.33
CA GLU A 180 18.64 21.46 3.52
C GLU A 180 18.32 21.77 4.99
N PHE A 181 18.77 20.91 5.92
CA PHE A 181 18.61 21.12 7.35
C PHE A 181 19.21 22.45 7.82
N ARG A 182 20.45 22.75 7.42
CA ARG A 182 21.16 23.96 7.82
C ARG A 182 20.42 25.22 7.39
N GLU A 183 19.95 25.27 6.14
CA GLU A 183 19.23 26.43 5.60
C GLU A 183 17.94 26.66 6.39
N ILE A 184 17.15 25.60 6.58
CA ILE A 184 15.89 25.66 7.30
C ILE A 184 16.11 26.03 8.78
N ALA A 185 17.06 25.40 9.47
CA ALA A 185 17.30 25.63 10.90
C ALA A 185 17.89 27.02 11.19
N ALA A 186 18.56 27.63 10.22
CA ALA A 186 19.06 29.00 10.32
C ALA A 186 17.93 30.02 10.27
N GLU A 187 16.96 29.85 9.38
CA GLU A 187 15.80 30.73 9.25
C GLU A 187 14.74 30.47 10.32
N HIS A 188 14.53 29.20 10.69
CA HIS A 188 13.45 28.75 11.56
C HIS A 188 13.98 28.15 12.89
N ASN A 189 14.90 28.85 13.54
CA ASN A 189 15.59 28.32 14.73
C ASN A 189 14.64 27.95 15.88
N ALA A 190 13.59 28.74 16.11
CA ALA A 190 12.59 28.46 17.14
C ALA A 190 11.81 27.16 16.85
N GLU A 191 11.53 26.86 15.58
CA GLU A 191 10.90 25.60 15.18
C GLU A 191 11.84 24.42 15.45
N CYS A 192 13.12 24.55 15.11
CA CYS A 192 14.16 23.55 15.37
C CYS A 192 14.29 23.25 16.86
N LEU A 193 14.36 24.28 17.71
CA LEU A 193 14.49 24.13 19.16
C LEU A 193 13.28 23.42 19.78
N GLY A 194 12.11 23.54 19.16
CA GLY A 194 10.88 22.86 19.55
C GLY A 194 10.81 21.38 19.15
N ILE A 195 11.79 20.86 18.41
CA ILE A 195 11.83 19.44 18.03
C ILE A 195 12.59 18.64 19.09
N SER A 196 11.93 17.61 19.62
CA SER A 196 12.47 16.69 20.62
C SER A 196 13.83 16.11 20.19
N ASN A 197 14.82 16.20 21.08
CA ASN A 197 16.21 15.75 20.87
C ASN A 197 16.96 16.40 19.69
N CYS A 198 16.47 17.52 19.15
CA CYS A 198 17.09 18.21 18.02
C CYS A 198 17.88 19.46 18.42
N SER A 199 17.72 19.95 19.66
CA SER A 199 18.26 21.25 20.11
C SER A 199 19.77 21.43 19.94
N ARG A 200 20.57 20.34 20.03
CA ARG A 200 22.04 20.40 19.83
C ARG A 200 22.41 20.80 18.40
N PHE A 201 21.57 20.44 17.43
CA PHE A 201 21.79 20.67 16.02
C PHE A 201 21.36 22.07 15.59
N CYS A 202 20.44 22.71 16.33
CA CYS A 202 19.95 24.04 16.01
C CYS A 202 20.98 25.16 16.26
N LYS A 203 22.06 24.87 17.00
CA LYS A 203 23.17 25.82 17.24
C LYS A 203 24.42 25.46 16.45
N ASN A 204 24.71 24.16 16.35
CA ASN A 204 25.78 23.63 15.53
C ASN A 204 25.19 22.54 14.65
N TYR A 205 25.00 22.83 13.36
CA TYR A 205 24.27 21.96 12.44
C TYR A 205 24.98 20.63 12.16
N ASP A 206 26.32 20.61 12.27
CA ASP A 206 27.15 19.41 12.18
C ASP A 206 28.07 19.34 13.42
N PRO A 207 27.53 18.95 14.60
CA PRO A 207 28.24 19.04 15.87
C PRO A 207 29.56 18.27 15.90
N ASP A 208 29.68 17.20 15.10
CA ASP A 208 30.85 16.36 15.04
C ASP A 208 31.74 16.65 13.82
N ASP A 209 31.47 17.70 13.03
CA ASP A 209 32.16 18.02 11.77
C ASP A 209 32.27 16.80 10.83
N ILE A 210 31.21 16.00 10.73
CA ILE A 210 31.19 14.73 10.00
C ILE A 210 31.66 14.92 8.55
N LEU A 211 31.27 16.01 7.87
CA LEU A 211 31.71 16.25 6.50
C LEU A 211 33.23 16.33 6.38
N LYS A 212 33.90 16.94 7.37
CA LYS A 212 35.36 17.07 7.41
C LYS A 212 36.06 15.81 7.91
N LYS A 213 35.46 15.11 8.87
CA LYS A 213 36.03 13.92 9.51
C LYS A 213 35.67 12.61 8.81
N SER A 214 34.85 12.67 7.77
CA SER A 214 34.47 11.52 6.95
C SER A 214 35.71 10.75 6.49
N LYS A 215 35.69 9.44 6.65
CA LYS A 215 36.72 8.52 6.14
C LYS A 215 36.34 7.90 4.80
N CYS A 216 35.25 8.34 4.18
CA CYS A 216 34.90 7.90 2.85
C CYS A 216 35.96 8.39 1.86
N GLU A 217 36.39 7.53 0.95
CA GLU A 217 37.12 7.94 -0.25
C GLU A 217 36.15 8.68 -1.17
N VAL A 218 36.00 9.98 -0.90
CA VAL A 218 35.21 10.86 -1.75
C VAL A 218 36.06 11.17 -2.98
N ILE A 219 35.75 10.51 -4.09
CA ILE A 219 36.15 11.04 -5.39
C ILE A 219 35.27 12.28 -5.57
N GLU A 220 35.75 13.44 -5.13
CA GLU A 220 35.25 14.69 -5.67
C GLU A 220 35.57 14.62 -7.16
N ILE A 221 34.59 14.22 -7.97
CA ILE A 221 34.56 14.67 -9.34
C ILE A 221 34.55 16.17 -9.19
N LEU A 222 35.72 16.79 -9.34
CA LEU A 222 35.83 18.22 -9.49
C LEU A 222 34.70 18.56 -10.44
N LYS A 223 33.76 19.37 -9.97
CA LYS A 223 32.99 20.19 -10.87
C LYS A 223 34.01 21.17 -11.47
N GLU A 224 34.98 20.67 -12.24
CA GLU A 224 35.60 21.42 -13.31
C GLU A 224 34.41 21.93 -14.10
N LYS A 225 34.15 23.23 -13.92
CA LYS A 225 33.12 24.03 -14.56
C LYS A 225 32.15 23.17 -15.39
N LYS A 226 30.98 22.89 -14.82
CA LYS A 226 29.79 22.97 -15.68
C LYS A 226 29.66 24.43 -16.07
N GLU A 227 30.50 24.91 -16.97
CA GLU A 227 30.05 25.86 -17.97
C GLU A 227 28.90 25.12 -18.64
N TYR A 228 27.69 25.42 -18.17
CA TYR A 228 26.50 24.98 -18.86
C TYR A 228 26.64 25.54 -20.27
N ILE A 229 27.00 24.67 -21.22
CA ILE A 229 26.92 24.95 -22.64
C ILE A 229 25.49 25.46 -22.84
N LYS A 230 25.35 26.69 -23.34
CA LYS A 230 24.03 27.24 -23.63
C LYS A 230 23.33 26.27 -24.57
N LYS A 231 22.02 26.09 -24.40
CA LYS A 231 21.22 25.15 -25.20
C LYS A 231 21.53 25.27 -26.70
N ASP A 232 21.73 26.49 -27.16
CA ASP A 232 22.05 26.84 -28.54
C ASP A 232 23.40 26.26 -29.02
N GLU A 233 24.43 26.22 -28.17
CA GLU A 233 25.71 25.57 -28.47
C GLU A 233 25.60 24.04 -28.43
N CYS A 234 24.78 23.49 -27.54
CA CYS A 234 24.51 22.05 -27.50
C CYS A 234 23.77 21.59 -28.77
N ASP A 235 22.80 22.37 -29.22
CA ASP A 235 22.03 22.10 -30.44
C ASP A 235 22.94 22.23 -31.68
N ALA A 236 23.85 23.22 -31.70
CA ALA A 236 24.84 23.37 -32.78
C ALA A 236 25.84 22.20 -32.83
N LEU A 237 26.34 21.74 -31.68
CA LEU A 237 27.22 20.57 -31.59
C LEU A 237 26.49 19.29 -32.01
N THR A 238 25.22 19.15 -31.64
CA THR A 238 24.38 18.02 -32.04
C THR A 238 24.14 18.01 -33.55
N GLN A 239 23.84 19.16 -34.15
CA GLN A 239 23.70 19.27 -35.61
C GLN A 239 25.00 18.96 -36.36
N ARG A 240 26.15 19.43 -35.86
CA ARG A 240 27.45 19.10 -36.45
C ARG A 240 27.72 17.60 -36.40
N ALA A 241 27.47 16.95 -35.26
CA ALA A 241 27.64 15.51 -35.11
C ALA A 241 26.70 14.72 -36.06
N VAL A 242 25.44 15.14 -36.21
CA VAL A 242 24.49 14.52 -37.14
C VAL A 242 24.90 14.75 -38.60
N SER A 243 25.54 15.87 -38.92
CA SER A 243 26.01 16.20 -40.27
C SER A 243 27.27 15.41 -40.68
N GLU A 244 28.11 15.05 -39.71
CA GLU A 244 29.35 14.28 -39.93
C GLU A 244 29.10 12.77 -40.03
N VAL A 245 28.02 12.26 -39.43
CA VAL A 245 27.63 10.86 -39.58
C VAL A 245 26.87 10.67 -40.89
N LYS A 246 27.60 10.37 -41.97
CA LYS A 246 27.02 9.73 -43.16
C LYS A 246 26.63 8.29 -42.79
N ILE A 247 25.39 8.10 -42.34
CA ILE A 247 24.78 6.77 -42.23
C ILE A 247 24.31 6.38 -43.63
N GLU A 248 25.05 5.49 -44.30
CA GLU A 248 24.46 4.69 -45.37
C GLU A 248 23.38 3.78 -44.74
N PRO A 249 22.15 3.77 -45.28
CA PRO A 249 21.09 2.92 -44.76
C PRO A 249 21.41 1.47 -45.15
N LYS A 250 21.97 0.70 -44.22
CA LYS A 250 21.81 -0.75 -44.28
C LYS A 250 20.36 -1.04 -43.93
N GLU A 251 19.58 -1.45 -44.92
CA GLU A 251 18.26 -2.03 -44.68
C GLU A 251 18.42 -3.21 -43.70
N LEU A 252 17.91 -3.01 -42.49
CA LEU A 252 17.69 -4.09 -41.53
C LEU A 252 16.50 -4.91 -42.04
N PRO A 253 16.66 -6.21 -42.34
CA PRO A 253 15.51 -7.02 -42.74
C PRO A 253 14.54 -7.07 -41.56
N ASN A 254 13.26 -6.79 -41.83
CA ASN A 254 12.19 -6.97 -40.88
C ASN A 254 12.32 -8.36 -40.24
N PRO A 255 12.38 -8.50 -38.90
CA PRO A 255 12.43 -9.81 -38.29
C PRO A 255 11.10 -10.50 -38.55
N GLU A 256 11.11 -11.51 -39.41
CA GLU A 256 9.98 -12.42 -39.60
C GLU A 256 9.62 -13.04 -38.24
N PHE A 257 8.32 -13.07 -37.94
CA PHE A 257 7.78 -13.72 -36.74
C PHE A 257 8.08 -15.23 -36.82
N THR A 258 9.12 -15.69 -36.13
CA THR A 258 9.46 -17.12 -36.05
C THR A 258 8.99 -17.70 -34.72
N PHE A 259 8.63 -18.99 -34.72
CA PHE A 259 8.13 -19.73 -33.55
C PHE A 259 9.12 -19.83 -32.36
N SER A 260 10.33 -19.28 -32.48
CA SER A 260 11.33 -19.20 -31.38
C SER A 260 11.33 -17.88 -30.62
N ASP A 261 10.49 -16.91 -31.01
CA ASP A 261 10.38 -15.64 -30.30
C ASP A 261 9.62 -15.80 -28.99
N ASN A 262 10.19 -15.32 -27.88
CA ASN A 262 9.58 -15.34 -26.55
C ASN A 262 8.20 -14.63 -26.52
N ARG A 263 7.93 -13.76 -27.50
CA ARG A 263 6.61 -13.13 -27.70
C ARG A 263 5.52 -14.14 -28.10
N ALA A 264 5.88 -15.23 -28.80
CA ALA A 264 4.94 -16.29 -29.17
C ALA A 264 4.46 -17.08 -27.94
N ILE A 265 5.30 -17.23 -26.91
CA ILE A 265 4.95 -17.90 -25.65
C ILE A 265 3.80 -17.14 -24.95
N ILE A 266 3.89 -15.81 -24.92
CA ILE A 266 2.86 -14.95 -24.32
C ILE A 266 1.54 -15.10 -25.08
N LEU A 267 1.57 -15.11 -26.42
CA LEU A 267 0.37 -15.27 -27.25
C LEU A 267 -0.28 -16.66 -27.09
N ILE A 268 0.51 -17.72 -26.94
CA ILE A 268 0.01 -19.08 -26.68
C ILE A 268 -0.68 -19.14 -25.32
N LEU A 269 -0.07 -18.56 -24.29
CA LEU A 269 -0.65 -18.53 -22.94
C LEU A 269 -1.98 -17.79 -22.90
N PHE A 270 -2.07 -16.61 -23.53
CA PHE A 270 -3.34 -15.87 -23.62
C PHE A 270 -4.41 -16.62 -24.42
N SER A 271 -4.02 -17.31 -25.49
CA SER A 271 -4.94 -18.13 -26.29
C SER A 271 -5.51 -19.31 -25.48
N LEU A 272 -4.65 -20.01 -24.73
CA LEU A 272 -5.08 -21.10 -23.84
C LEU A 272 -5.98 -20.59 -22.71
N TRP A 273 -5.70 -19.41 -22.18
CA TRP A 273 -6.50 -18.81 -21.11
C TRP A 273 -7.88 -18.37 -21.61
N GLY A 274 -7.94 -17.81 -22.82
CA GLY A 274 -9.20 -17.49 -23.50
C GLY A 274 -10.07 -18.74 -23.71
N ILE A 275 -9.48 -19.83 -24.17
CA ILE A 275 -10.17 -21.12 -24.36
C ILE A 275 -10.68 -21.69 -23.03
N PHE A 276 -9.88 -21.59 -21.96
CA PHE A 276 -10.31 -22.03 -20.63
C PHE A 276 -11.52 -21.24 -20.10
N LEU A 277 -11.51 -19.91 -20.28
CA LEU A 277 -12.61 -19.04 -19.85
C LEU A 277 -13.88 -19.29 -20.67
N THR A 278 -13.78 -19.57 -21.97
CA THR A 278 -14.95 -19.93 -22.79
C THR A 278 -15.55 -21.27 -22.36
N PHE A 279 -14.73 -22.28 -22.05
CA PHE A 279 -15.24 -23.54 -21.49
C PHE A 279 -15.91 -23.37 -20.12
N LEU A 280 -15.36 -22.53 -19.24
CA LEU A 280 -16.02 -22.21 -17.95
C LEU A 280 -17.37 -21.53 -18.14
N PHE A 281 -17.45 -20.58 -19.08
CA PHE A 281 -18.70 -19.89 -19.38
C PHE A 281 -19.74 -20.83 -20.00
N LEU A 282 -19.33 -21.68 -20.96
CA LEU A 282 -20.19 -22.70 -21.56
C LEU A 282 -20.60 -23.78 -20.56
N TYR A 283 -19.74 -24.15 -19.61
CA TYR A 283 -20.11 -25.07 -18.52
C TYR A 283 -21.22 -24.51 -17.63
N LYS A 284 -21.20 -23.20 -17.36
CA LYS A 284 -22.23 -22.52 -16.57
C LYS A 284 -23.55 -22.33 -17.34
N MET A 285 -23.48 -22.14 -18.66
CA MET A 285 -24.65 -21.81 -19.50
C MET A 285 -25.30 -23.01 -20.21
N THR A 286 -24.57 -24.10 -20.42
CA THR A 286 -25.11 -25.32 -21.06
C THR A 286 -25.62 -26.27 -19.97
N PRO A 287 -26.77 -26.96 -20.10
CA PRO A 287 -27.27 -27.93 -19.10
C PRO A 287 -26.44 -29.23 -19.06
N PHE A 288 -25.14 -29.13 -19.28
CA PHE A 288 -24.17 -30.22 -19.29
C PHE A 288 -24.02 -30.88 -17.91
N ARG A 289 -24.29 -30.15 -16.81
CA ARG A 289 -24.33 -30.72 -15.45
C ARG A 289 -25.35 -31.86 -15.34
N SER A 290 -26.51 -31.72 -15.99
CA SER A 290 -27.55 -32.75 -16.00
C SER A 290 -27.18 -33.92 -16.94
N TRP A 291 -26.56 -33.62 -18.08
CA TRP A 291 -26.08 -34.64 -19.04
C TRP A 291 -24.93 -35.50 -18.47
N ILE A 292 -23.95 -34.89 -17.80
CA ILE A 292 -22.83 -35.57 -17.14
C ILE A 292 -23.33 -36.40 -15.96
N ASN A 293 -24.21 -35.86 -15.10
CA ASN A 293 -24.82 -36.64 -14.02
C ASN A 293 -25.62 -37.85 -14.56
N SER A 294 -26.30 -37.70 -15.70
CA SER A 294 -27.03 -38.82 -16.34
C SER A 294 -26.10 -39.92 -16.87
N LYS A 295 -24.88 -39.57 -17.28
CA LYS A 295 -23.86 -40.48 -17.82
C LYS A 295 -23.00 -41.12 -16.72
N ILE A 296 -22.83 -40.44 -15.58
CA ILE A 296 -22.04 -40.89 -14.42
C ILE A 296 -22.91 -41.62 -13.37
N GLY A 297 -24.22 -41.39 -13.35
CA GLY A 297 -25.19 -41.99 -12.41
C GLY A 297 -25.62 -43.45 -12.69
N LYS A 298 -24.81 -44.27 -13.37
CA LYS A 298 -25.08 -45.72 -13.53
C LYS A 298 -23.88 -46.58 -13.11
N LYS A 299 -23.42 -46.43 -11.87
CA LYS A 299 -22.75 -47.49 -11.10
C LYS A 299 -23.11 -47.35 -9.62
N LYS A 300 -24.09 -48.15 -9.15
CA LYS A 300 -24.31 -48.43 -7.73
C LYS A 300 -23.32 -49.52 -7.30
N ILE A 301 -22.35 -49.19 -6.45
CA ILE A 301 -21.65 -50.15 -5.60
C ILE A 301 -21.57 -49.55 -4.20
N ILE A 302 -22.39 -50.11 -3.30
CA ILE A 302 -22.12 -50.46 -1.89
C ILE A 302 -21.60 -49.34 -0.97
N ARG A 303 -22.52 -48.83 -0.14
CA ARG A 303 -22.46 -48.70 1.33
C ARG A 303 -21.05 -48.54 1.93
N ASP A 304 -20.77 -47.36 2.48
CA ASP A 304 -20.45 -47.22 3.90
C ASP A 304 -20.63 -45.79 4.38
N SER A 305 -21.05 -45.71 5.64
CA SER A 305 -21.46 -44.54 6.41
C SER A 305 -20.32 -43.53 6.58
N PHE A 306 -20.52 -42.29 6.12
CA PHE A 306 -19.91 -41.14 6.73
C PHE A 306 -20.98 -40.09 7.01
N ASN A 307 -21.07 -39.80 8.31
CA ASN A 307 -21.94 -38.84 8.94
C ASN A 307 -21.31 -37.46 8.72
N GLU A 308 -21.92 -36.62 7.90
CA GLU A 308 -21.56 -35.20 7.83
C GLU A 308 -22.86 -34.40 7.82
N GLN A 309 -23.22 -33.98 9.03
CA GLN A 309 -24.33 -33.11 9.37
C GLN A 309 -23.83 -31.67 9.34
N SER A 310 -24.27 -30.91 8.33
CA SER A 310 -24.40 -29.43 8.32
C SER A 310 -24.61 -29.01 6.87
N ASP A 311 -25.55 -28.19 6.44
CA ASP A 311 -26.72 -27.50 7.00
C ASP A 311 -27.43 -27.07 5.70
N ASP A 312 -28.73 -27.30 5.55
CA ASP A 312 -29.48 -26.58 4.51
C ASP A 312 -30.93 -26.35 4.96
N GLU A 313 -31.16 -25.07 5.23
CA GLU A 313 -32.40 -24.29 5.14
C GLU A 313 -33.73 -25.03 5.39
N THR A 314 -34.20 -24.86 6.63
CA THR A 314 -35.61 -24.90 7.01
C THR A 314 -36.45 -23.92 6.18
N LEU A 315 -37.35 -24.46 5.35
CA LEU A 315 -38.59 -23.80 4.94
C LEU A 315 -39.75 -24.81 5.06
N ASP A 316 -40.64 -24.46 5.99
CA ASP A 316 -42.01 -24.88 6.26
C ASP A 316 -42.64 -25.99 5.39
N VAL A 317 -43.18 -27.01 6.05
CA VAL A 317 -44.63 -27.29 6.24
C VAL A 317 -44.76 -28.75 6.68
N ASP A 318 -44.94 -28.98 7.99
CA ASP A 318 -45.42 -30.26 8.53
C ASP A 318 -46.91 -30.16 8.84
N TYR A 319 -47.74 -30.85 8.04
CA TYR A 319 -49.10 -31.23 8.40
C TYR A 319 -49.08 -32.66 8.94
N GLU A 320 -49.47 -32.77 10.21
CA GLU A 320 -50.11 -33.88 10.92
C GLU A 320 -49.78 -35.34 10.54
N ASN A 321 -49.11 -35.98 11.50
CA ASN A 321 -49.40 -37.31 12.05
C ASN A 321 -50.55 -38.11 11.42
N LEU A 322 -50.19 -39.26 10.83
CA LEU A 322 -50.94 -40.51 11.01
C LEU A 322 -49.97 -41.68 10.97
N ASP A 323 -49.55 -42.10 12.15
CA ASP A 323 -49.00 -43.43 12.39
C ASP A 323 -50.07 -44.47 12.06
N ARG A 324 -49.76 -45.38 11.12
CA ARG A 324 -50.38 -46.69 11.02
C ARG A 324 -49.56 -47.60 10.11
N ASN A 325 -48.69 -48.38 10.76
CA ASN A 325 -48.21 -49.66 10.25
C ASN A 325 -49.40 -50.53 9.79
N MET A 326 -49.44 -50.91 8.51
CA MET A 326 -50.16 -52.10 8.07
C MET A 326 -49.44 -52.76 6.91
N GLN A 327 -48.71 -53.82 7.26
CA GLN A 327 -48.27 -54.86 6.34
C GLN A 327 -49.49 -55.51 5.68
N ASN A 328 -49.41 -55.64 4.35
CA ASN A 328 -49.80 -56.81 3.59
C ASN A 328 -51.18 -57.43 3.85
N THR A 329 -52.20 -57.01 3.09
CA THR A 329 -53.32 -57.90 2.75
C THR A 329 -53.87 -57.51 1.38
N GLY A 330 -53.62 -58.33 0.37
CA GLY A 330 -54.23 -58.18 -0.95
C GLY A 330 -55.59 -58.86 -0.99
N TYR A 331 -56.64 -58.14 -1.39
CA TYR A 331 -57.85 -58.74 -1.98
C TYR A 331 -58.51 -57.81 -3.01
N ASN A 332 -59.01 -58.46 -4.05
CA ASN A 332 -59.60 -57.92 -5.29
C ASN A 332 -60.92 -57.18 -5.07
N ILE A 333 -61.08 -56.03 -5.70
CA ILE A 333 -62.36 -55.31 -5.79
C ILE A 333 -63.07 -55.77 -7.07
N ARG A 334 -64.19 -56.50 -6.91
CA ARG A 334 -65.20 -56.68 -7.97
C ARG A 334 -66.20 -55.54 -7.90
N TYR A 335 -66.57 -55.01 -9.06
CA TYR A 335 -67.66 -54.05 -9.23
C TYR A 335 -69.01 -54.70 -8.92
N ASN A 336 -69.87 -53.97 -8.21
CA ASN A 336 -71.30 -54.12 -8.36
C ASN A 336 -71.92 -52.72 -8.46
N THR A 337 -72.42 -52.40 -9.65
CA THR A 337 -73.42 -51.37 -9.88
C THR A 337 -74.71 -51.82 -9.22
N ASP A 338 -75.38 -50.95 -8.47
CA ASP A 338 -76.81 -50.75 -8.69
C ASP A 338 -77.33 -49.45 -8.06
N TRP A 339 -78.32 -48.95 -8.77
CA TRP A 339 -78.97 -47.66 -8.79
C TRP A 339 -80.19 -47.68 -7.86
N ASN A 340 -80.49 -46.56 -7.18
CA ASN A 340 -81.85 -46.00 -6.92
C ASN A 340 -81.74 -44.84 -5.90
N SER A 341 -82.03 -43.59 -6.28
CA SER A 341 -83.36 -42.96 -6.45
C SER A 341 -84.05 -42.59 -5.11
N SER A 342 -83.88 -41.32 -4.74
CA SER A 342 -84.81 -40.37 -4.11
C SER A 342 -85.91 -40.88 -3.15
N ARG A 343 -85.88 -40.39 -1.90
CA ARG A 343 -86.85 -39.41 -1.41
C ARG A 343 -86.35 -38.69 -0.16
#